data_AF-A0A8T4SAL9-F1
#
_entry.id   AF-A0A8T4SAL9-F1
#
_cell.length_a   1.000
_cell.length_b   1.000
_cell.length_c   1.000
_cell.angle_alpha   90.00
_cell.angle_beta   90.00
_cell.angle_gamma   90.00
#
_symmetry.space_group_name_H-M   'P 1'
#
loop_
_entity.id
_entity.type
_entity.pdbx_description
1 polymer ?
#
loop_
_entity_poly.entity_id
_entity_poly.type
_entity_poly.pdbx_seq_one_letter_code
_entity_poly.pdbx_strand_id
1 'polypeptide(L)'
;MNKKCIICGESASLMIKDTNDYYCEDCAVDNFDDISSLVRVEEQAKKLKHIVDDFENKQNEYKEPVDPNEIVDQYEEVKDRIEKEE
;
A
#
# COMPACT_ATOMS: atom_id res chain seq x y z
N MET A 1 -31.61 -19.33 19.27
CA MET A 1 -31.34 -20.00 17.98
C MET A 1 -29.98 -20.66 18.09
N ASN A 2 -29.89 -21.96 17.81
CA ASN A 2 -28.60 -22.65 17.85
C ASN A 2 -27.73 -22.13 16.71
N LYS A 3 -26.56 -21.57 17.04
CA LYS A 3 -25.56 -21.13 16.06
C LYS A 3 -25.07 -22.38 15.30
N LYS A 4 -25.06 -22.32 13.97
CA LYS A 4 -24.67 -23.45 13.12
C LYS A 4 -23.41 -23.11 12.33
N CYS A 5 -22.55 -24.10 12.14
CA CYS A 5 -21.37 -23.97 11.33
C CYS A 5 -21.78 -23.79 9.86
N ILE A 6 -21.23 -22.79 9.18
CA ILE A 6 -21.55 -22.54 7.78
C ILE A 6 -21.01 -23.61 6.82
N ILE A 7 -20.04 -24.43 7.28
CA ILE A 7 -19.41 -25.48 6.47
C ILE A 7 -20.12 -26.82 6.64
N CYS A 8 -20.26 -27.33 7.87
CA CYS A 8 -20.83 -28.66 8.13
C CYS A 8 -22.29 -28.65 8.66
N GLY A 9 -22.82 -27.49 9.07
CA GLY A 9 -24.17 -27.36 9.62
C GLY A 9 -24.35 -27.79 11.08
N GLU A 10 -23.29 -28.30 11.72
CA GLU A 10 -23.27 -28.67 13.14
C GLU A 10 -23.29 -27.46 14.09
N SER A 11 -23.35 -27.72 15.39
CA SER A 11 -23.29 -26.69 16.43
C SER A 11 -22.01 -25.86 16.31
N ALA A 12 -22.12 -24.54 16.22
CA ALA A 12 -20.98 -23.64 16.14
C ALA A 12 -20.80 -22.81 17.41
N SER A 13 -19.54 -22.64 17.80
CA SER A 13 -19.10 -21.87 18.97
C SER A 13 -18.27 -20.64 18.57
N LEU A 14 -17.64 -20.65 17.41
CA LEU A 14 -16.75 -19.61 16.91
C LEU A 14 -17.48 -18.71 15.92
N MET A 15 -17.16 -17.41 15.91
CA MET A 15 -17.74 -16.41 15.01
C MET A 15 -16.64 -15.55 14.41
N ILE A 16 -16.70 -15.28 13.11
CA ILE A 16 -15.79 -14.32 12.50
C ILE A 16 -16.20 -12.91 12.91
N LYS A 17 -15.22 -12.12 13.37
CA LYS A 17 -15.43 -10.73 13.80
C LYS A 17 -16.11 -9.93 12.69
N ASP A 18 -17.11 -9.13 13.06
CA ASP A 18 -17.87 -8.25 12.16
C ASP A 18 -18.69 -8.99 11.07
N THR A 19 -18.93 -10.29 11.25
CA THR A 19 -19.81 -11.09 10.40
C THR A 19 -20.88 -11.81 11.24
N ASN A 20 -21.87 -12.39 10.56
CA ASN A 20 -22.82 -13.33 11.16
C ASN A 20 -22.45 -14.80 10.90
N ASP A 21 -21.22 -15.06 10.44
CA ASP A 21 -20.75 -16.38 10.08
C ASP A 21 -20.17 -17.09 11.30
N TYR A 22 -20.60 -18.34 11.49
CA TYR A 22 -20.22 -19.18 12.62
C TYR A 22 -19.56 -20.47 12.16
N TYR A 23 -18.63 -20.99 12.96
CA TYR A 23 -17.87 -22.21 12.69
C TYR A 23 -17.82 -23.11 13.93
N CYS A 24 -17.79 -24.42 13.72
CA CYS A 24 -17.33 -25.35 14.75
C CYS A 24 -15.80 -25.29 14.82
N GLU A 25 -15.22 -25.85 15.88
CA GLU A 25 -13.78 -25.83 16.12
C GLU A 25 -13.01 -26.54 15.00
N ASP A 26 -13.44 -27.75 14.62
CA ASP A 26 -12.80 -28.56 13.58
C ASP A 26 -12.76 -27.82 12.23
N CYS A 27 -13.89 -27.30 11.78
CA CYS A 27 -13.95 -26.54 10.52
C CYS A 27 -13.16 -25.23 10.60
N ALA A 28 -13.06 -24.62 11.78
CA ALA A 28 -12.25 -23.42 11.94
C ALA A 28 -10.75 -23.73 11.83
N VAL A 29 -10.29 -24.82 12.44
CA VAL A 29 -8.89 -25.26 12.37
C VAL A 29 -8.55 -25.69 10.94
N ASP A 30 -9.36 -26.54 10.32
CA ASP A 30 -9.10 -27.06 8.96
C ASP A 30 -9.00 -25.96 7.90
N ASN A 31 -9.73 -24.85 8.07
CA ASN A 31 -9.81 -23.78 7.07
C ASN A 31 -9.00 -22.53 7.43
N PHE A 32 -8.68 -22.29 8.71
CA PHE A 32 -8.09 -21.02 9.17
C PHE A 32 -6.89 -21.18 10.12
N ASP A 33 -6.41 -22.39 10.40
CA ASP A 33 -5.20 -22.58 11.23
C ASP A 33 -3.92 -22.15 10.49
N ASP A 34 -3.83 -22.42 9.18
CA ASP A 34 -2.67 -22.01 8.39
C ASP A 34 -2.78 -20.56 7.90
N ILE A 35 -2.19 -19.65 8.68
CA ILE A 35 -2.06 -18.24 8.35
C ILE A 35 -0.75 -17.89 7.62
N SER A 36 0.09 -18.87 7.28
CA SER A 36 1.43 -18.62 6.72
C SER A 36 1.40 -17.80 5.42
N SER A 37 0.37 -18.02 4.60
CA SER A 37 0.15 -17.26 3.37
C SER A 37 -0.23 -15.80 3.65
N LEU A 38 -1.04 -15.56 4.69
CA LEU A 38 -1.42 -14.19 5.09
C LEU A 38 -0.21 -13.39 5.57
N VAL A 39 0.71 -14.01 6.32
CA VAL A 39 1.95 -13.36 6.78
C VAL A 39 2.81 -12.89 5.60
N ARG A 40 2.98 -13.74 4.58
CA ARG A 40 3.76 -13.38 3.38
C ARG A 40 3.14 -12.24 2.59
N VAL A 41 1.81 -12.25 2.47
CA VAL A 41 1.07 -11.16 1.80
C VAL A 41 1.22 -9.86 2.58
N GLU A 42 1.15 -9.89 3.91
CA GLU A 42 1.36 -8.71 4.75
C GLU A 42 2.76 -8.12 4.60
N GLU A 43 3.80 -8.97 4.55
CA GLU A 43 5.18 -8.52 4.29
C GLU A 43 5.33 -7.85 2.92
N GLN A 44 4.70 -8.41 1.88
CA GLN A 44 4.70 -7.82 0.55
C GLN A 44 3.95 -6.48 0.52
N ALA A 45 2.80 -6.40 1.19
CA ALA A 45 2.03 -5.16 1.30
C ALA A 45 2.82 -4.05 2.03
N LYS A 46 3.54 -4.39 3.11
CA LYS A 46 4.44 -3.47 3.81
C LYS A 46 5.55 -2.95 2.89
N LYS A 47 6.21 -3.83 2.14
CA LYS A 47 7.25 -3.43 1.17
C LYS A 47 6.70 -2.48 0.10
N LEU A 48 5.52 -2.81 -0.46
CA LEU A 48 4.88 -1.97 -1.46
C LEU A 48 4.51 -0.59 -0.90
N LYS A 49 3.97 -0.54 0.32
CA LYS A 49 3.66 0.72 1.00
C LYS A 49 4.90 1.60 1.14
N HIS A 50 6.01 1.04 1.62
CA HIS A 50 7.26 1.79 1.74
C HIS A 50 7.72 2.39 0.40
N ILE A 51 7.61 1.62 -0.68
CA ILE A 51 7.96 2.11 -2.02
C ILE A 51 7.06 3.29 -2.43
N VAL A 52 5.75 3.19 -2.21
CA VAL A 52 4.80 4.27 -2.52
C VAL A 52 5.10 5.52 -1.70
N ASP A 53 5.28 5.36 -0.38
CA ASP A 53 5.60 6.46 0.53
C ASP A 53 6.91 7.17 0.10
N ASP A 54 7.93 6.41 -0.29
CA ASP A 54 9.20 6.96 -0.80
C ASP A 54 9.01 7.76 -2.11
N PHE A 55 8.14 7.30 -3.01
CA PHE A 55 7.82 8.01 -4.24
C PHE A 55 7.07 9.32 -3.96
N GLU A 56 6.08 9.30 -3.07
CA GLU A 56 5.33 10.50 -2.68
C GLU A 56 6.24 11.54 -2.03
N ASN A 57 7.15 11.10 -1.15
CA ASN A 57 8.12 11.98 -0.50
C ASN A 57 9.09 12.61 -1.51
N LYS A 58 9.63 11.83 -2.45
CA LYS A 58 10.50 12.35 -3.52
C LYS A 58 9.77 13.36 -4.41
N GLN A 59 8.52 13.10 -4.78
CA GLN A 59 7.76 14.07 -5.58
C GLN A 59 7.49 15.39 -4.85
N ASN A 60 7.42 15.38 -3.53
CA ASN A 60 7.27 16.61 -2.75
C ASN A 60 8.59 17.39 -2.61
N GLU A 61 9.74 16.74 -2.76
CA GLU A 61 11.06 17.40 -2.78
C GLU A 61 11.29 18.22 -4.07
N TYR A 62 10.73 17.79 -5.21
CA TYR A 62 10.82 18.51 -6.50
C TYR A 62 9.68 19.51 -6.75
N LYS A 63 8.88 19.83 -5.73
CA LYS A 63 7.77 20.80 -5.82
C LYS A 63 8.08 22.15 -5.18
N GLU A 64 9.34 22.48 -4.86
CA GLU A 64 9.66 23.89 -4.73
C GLU A 64 9.36 24.56 -6.09
N PRO A 65 8.50 25.60 -6.12
CA PRO A 65 8.23 26.30 -7.36
C PRO A 65 9.52 26.99 -7.76
N VAL A 66 10.19 26.48 -8.79
CA VAL A 66 11.27 27.20 -9.45
C VAL A 66 10.65 28.48 -9.99
N ASP A 67 11.14 29.64 -9.52
CA ASP A 67 10.66 30.93 -10.00
C ASP A 67 10.86 30.96 -11.53
N PRO A 68 9.79 31.13 -12.32
CA PRO A 68 9.92 31.17 -13.78
C PRO A 68 10.93 32.21 -14.27
N ASN A 69 11.17 33.28 -13.51
CA ASN A 69 12.17 34.30 -13.84
C ASN A 69 13.60 33.78 -13.64
N GLU A 70 13.84 32.95 -12.62
CA GLU A 70 15.17 32.35 -12.36
C GLU A 70 15.59 31.39 -13.48
N ILE A 71 14.62 30.72 -14.11
CA ILE A 71 14.85 29.89 -15.30
C ILE A 71 15.25 30.78 -16.49
N VAL A 72 14.52 31.87 -16.72
CA VAL A 72 14.79 32.79 -17.85
C VAL A 72 16.17 33.42 -17.74
N ASP A 73 16.56 33.87 -16.55
CA ASP A 73 17.87 34.47 -16.28
C ASP A 73 19.01 33.50 -16.64
N GLN A 74 18.89 32.22 -16.27
CA GLN A 74 19.88 31.19 -16.62
C GLN A 74 19.96 30.92 -18.14
N TYR A 75 18.82 30.96 -18.85
CA TYR A 75 18.81 30.80 -20.30
C TYR A 75 19.47 31.99 -21.02
N GLU A 76 19.23 33.21 -20.56
CA GLU A 76 19.83 34.42 -21.13
C GLU A 76 21.35 34.42 -20.94
N GLU A 77 21.85 34.05 -19.76
CA GLU A 77 23.29 33.94 -19.49
C GLU A 77 23.99 32.91 -20.39
N VAL A 78 23.37 31.76 -20.62
CA VAL A 78 23.92 30.71 -21.49
C VAL A 78 23.91 31.17 -22.96
N LYS A 79 22.83 31.81 -23.39
CA LYS A 79 22.69 32.34 -24.75
C LYS A 79 23.75 33.41 -25.05
N ASP A 80 23.95 34.32 -24.11
CA ASP A 80 24.97 35.37 -24.18
C ASP A 80 26.40 34.84 -24.32
N ARG A 81 26.68 33.67 -23.74
CA ARG A 81 27.99 33.03 -23.83
C ARG A 81 28.21 32.39 -25.19
N ILE A 82 27.19 31.74 -25.73
CA ILE A 82 27.24 31.12 -27.07
C ILE A 82 27.46 32.19 -28.13
N GLU A 83 26.74 33.31 -28.05
CA GLU A 83 26.84 34.42 -29.01
C GLU A 83 28.18 35.18 -28.93
N LYS A 84 28.93 35.07 -27.82
CA LYS A 84 30.26 35.68 -27.67
C LYS A 84 31.40 34.76 -28.11
N GLU A 85 31.11 33.47 -28.36
CA GLU A 85 32.07 32.47 -28.84
C GLU A 85 32.03 32.27 -30.37
N GLU A 86 31.09 32.91 -31.09
CA GLU A 86 31.02 33.02 -32.56
C GLU A 86 31.60 34.35 -33.09
#